data_AF-A0A521Z1U3-F1
#
_entry.id   AF-A0A521Z1U3-F1
#
_cell.length_a   1.000
_cell.length_b   1.000
_cell.length_c   1.000
_cell.angle_alpha   90.00
_cell.angle_beta   90.00
_cell.angle_gamma   90.00
#
_symmetry.space_group_name_H-M   'P 1'
#
loop_
_entity.id
_entity.type
_entity.pdbx_description
1 polymer ?
#
loop_
_entity_poly.entity_id
_entity_poly.type
_entity_poly.pdbx_seq_one_letter_code
_entity_poly.pdbx_strand_id
1 'polypeptide(L)'
;MLKNIKLVHYFKGIVISFWIAFLLLAVLAWNGLSSAADSLHVVHSERMNKADKLGEMAQNISRNRAEILLMFQHDPQGRMHGIHDHALSAHFDNYDKRREETNKMWDAVKGMKANADEAKLIAEVDQARKAWVAEVNQALASLKRNEFSTDVMAGYLKAGRTEGEAMLKSLNALHQYQEDAAEH
;
A
#
# COMPACT_ATOMS: atom_id res chain seq x y z
N MET A 1 25.90 -67.17 13.79
CA MET A 1 24.82 -67.42 14.78
C MET A 1 23.44 -66.98 14.26
N LEU A 2 23.00 -67.42 13.06
CA LEU A 2 21.67 -67.07 12.54
C LEU A 2 21.01 -68.26 11.82
N LYS A 3 20.95 -69.43 12.47
CA LYS A 3 20.46 -70.65 11.81
C LYS A 3 18.99 -71.02 12.07
N ASN A 4 18.21 -70.22 12.83
CA ASN A 4 16.81 -70.55 13.17
C ASN A 4 15.83 -69.35 13.07
N ILE A 5 16.06 -68.38 12.18
CA ILE A 5 15.07 -67.32 11.97
C ILE A 5 14.02 -67.80 10.96
N LYS A 6 12.80 -68.07 11.43
CA LYS A 6 11.67 -68.43 10.55
C LYS A 6 11.39 -67.26 9.59
N LEU A 7 11.08 -67.56 8.33
CA LEU A 7 10.77 -66.58 7.26
C LEU A 7 9.81 -65.46 7.70
N VAL A 8 8.86 -65.79 8.59
CA VAL A 8 7.89 -64.86 9.20
C VAL A 8 8.55 -63.72 9.97
N HIS A 9 9.68 -63.95 10.66
CA HIS A 9 10.38 -62.90 11.42
C HIS A 9 11.12 -61.92 10.50
N TYR A 10 11.70 -62.41 9.39
CA TYR A 10 12.28 -61.55 8.36
C TYR A 10 11.21 -60.66 7.73
N PHE A 11 10.06 -61.25 7.38
CA PHE A 11 8.94 -60.51 6.81
C PHE A 11 8.43 -59.43 7.78
N LYS A 12 8.26 -59.75 9.08
CA LYS A 12 7.91 -58.76 10.11
C LYS A 12 8.94 -57.64 10.22
N GLY A 13 10.24 -57.97 10.19
CA GLY A 13 11.32 -56.97 10.25
C GLY A 13 11.28 -56.01 9.07
N ILE A 14 11.07 -56.52 7.85
CA ILE A 14 10.93 -55.71 6.63
C ILE A 14 9.71 -54.79 6.76
N VAL A 15 8.55 -55.32 7.14
CA VAL A 15 7.32 -54.52 7.32
C VAL A 15 7.52 -53.42 8.36
N ILE A 16 8.13 -53.72 9.51
CA ILE A 16 8.43 -52.71 10.55
C ILE A 16 9.39 -51.64 10.01
N SER A 17 10.45 -52.03 9.31
CA SER A 17 11.39 -51.06 8.72
C SER A 17 10.73 -50.15 7.69
N PHE A 18 9.80 -50.70 6.88
CA PHE A 18 9.02 -49.92 5.93
C PHE A 18 8.10 -48.91 6.64
N TRP A 19 7.42 -49.32 7.72
CA TRP A 19 6.61 -48.41 8.54
C TRP A 19 7.44 -47.31 9.20
N ILE A 20 8.63 -47.62 9.70
CA ILE A 20 9.54 -46.62 10.27
C ILE A 20 9.97 -45.62 9.17
N ALA A 21 10.39 -46.10 8.01
CA ALA A 21 10.77 -45.23 6.89
C ALA A 21 9.59 -44.37 6.42
N PHE A 22 8.38 -44.94 6.34
CA PHE A 22 7.16 -44.21 6.00
C PHE A 22 6.85 -43.10 7.02
N LEU A 23 6.91 -43.39 8.32
CA LEU A 23 6.67 -42.39 9.36
C LEU A 23 7.72 -41.27 9.34
N LEU A 24 8.99 -41.60 9.10
CA LEU A 24 10.05 -40.60 8.95
C LEU A 24 9.79 -39.68 7.76
N LEU A 25 9.42 -40.24 6.60
CA LEU A 25 9.07 -39.45 5.41
C LEU A 25 7.82 -38.61 5.66
N ALA A 26 6.81 -39.14 6.35
CA ALA A 26 5.59 -38.41 6.68
C ALA A 26 5.88 -37.20 7.58
N VAL A 27 6.74 -37.35 8.59
CA VAL A 27 7.15 -36.24 9.46
C VAL A 27 7.94 -35.19 8.69
N LEU A 28 8.88 -35.61 7.84
CA LEU A 28 9.65 -34.67 7.01
C LEU A 28 8.76 -33.92 6.02
N ALA A 29 7.85 -34.62 5.35
CA ALA A 29 6.89 -34.02 4.43
C ALA A 29 5.95 -33.05 5.14
N TRP A 30 5.45 -33.43 6.32
CA TRP A 30 4.59 -32.56 7.14
C TRP A 30 5.29 -31.26 7.51
N ASN A 31 6.50 -31.34 8.06
CA ASN A 31 7.28 -30.16 8.46
C ASN A 31 7.65 -29.27 7.26
N GLY A 32 7.98 -29.88 6.12
CA GLY A 32 8.27 -29.12 4.89
C GLY A 32 7.04 -28.38 4.38
N LEU A 33 5.88 -29.06 4.33
CA LEU A 33 4.64 -28.46 3.85
C LEU A 33 4.11 -27.38 4.81
N SER A 34 4.17 -27.61 6.13
CA SER A 34 3.75 -26.63 7.12
C SER A 34 4.63 -25.38 7.06
N SER A 35 5.95 -25.54 6.98
CA SER A 35 6.87 -24.40 6.84
C SER A 35 6.66 -23.63 5.55
N ALA A 36 6.34 -24.30 4.44
CA ALA A 36 6.03 -23.65 3.17
C ALA A 36 4.71 -22.86 3.25
N ALA A 37 3.67 -23.43 3.89
CA ALA A 37 2.40 -22.77 4.11
C ALA A 37 2.56 -21.52 4.99
N ASP A 38 3.32 -21.61 6.08
CA ASP A 38 3.60 -20.47 6.96
C ASP A 38 4.35 -19.35 6.23
N SER A 39 5.36 -19.71 5.42
CA SER A 39 6.10 -18.72 4.62
C SER A 39 5.21 -18.03 3.60
N LEU A 40 4.32 -18.77 2.93
CA LEU A 40 3.37 -18.18 1.98
C LEU A 40 2.41 -17.22 2.68
N HIS A 41 1.90 -17.60 3.86
CA HIS A 41 1.02 -16.74 4.65
C HIS A 41 1.71 -15.44 5.08
N VAL A 42 2.98 -15.50 5.49
CA VAL A 42 3.76 -14.31 5.84
C VAL A 42 3.93 -13.39 4.63
N VAL A 43 4.36 -13.92 3.48
CA VAL A 43 4.54 -13.12 2.26
C VAL A 43 3.22 -12.51 1.81
N HIS A 44 2.15 -13.30 1.76
CA HIS A 44 0.81 -12.83 1.42
C HIS A 44 0.37 -11.68 2.34
N SER A 45 0.54 -11.84 3.66
CA SER A 45 0.16 -10.82 4.65
C SER A 45 0.98 -9.55 4.51
N GLU A 46 2.29 -9.65 4.23
CA GLU A 46 3.14 -8.48 3.98
C GLU A 46 2.72 -7.73 2.70
N ARG A 47 2.38 -8.46 1.64
CA ARG A 47 1.89 -7.88 0.38
C ARG A 47 0.56 -7.18 0.55
N MET A 48 -0.41 -7.83 1.19
CA MET A 48 -1.72 -7.23 1.50
C MET A 48 -1.59 -5.99 2.38
N ASN A 49 -0.72 -6.02 3.40
CA ASN A 49 -0.46 -4.84 4.23
C ASN A 49 0.07 -3.65 3.40
N LYS A 50 0.93 -3.89 2.40
CA LYS A 50 1.35 -2.83 1.47
C LYS A 50 0.19 -2.35 0.60
N ALA A 51 -0.59 -3.28 0.02
CA ALA A 51 -1.75 -2.95 -0.80
C ALA A 51 -2.74 -2.05 -0.04
N ASP A 52 -3.14 -2.44 1.17
CA ASP A 52 -4.06 -1.68 2.02
C ASP A 52 -3.58 -0.24 2.23
N LYS A 53 -2.29 -0.06 2.59
CA LYS A 53 -1.69 1.26 2.77
C LYS A 53 -1.73 2.10 1.49
N LEU A 54 -1.42 1.51 0.35
CA LEU A 54 -1.44 2.20 -0.93
C LEU A 54 -2.87 2.62 -1.32
N GLY A 55 -3.85 1.78 -1.03
CA GLY A 55 -5.28 2.07 -1.24
C GLY A 55 -5.77 3.21 -0.33
N GLU A 56 -5.41 3.20 0.95
CA GLU A 56 -5.70 4.28 1.88
C GLU A 56 -5.02 5.60 1.48
N MET A 57 -3.77 5.55 1.02
CA MET A 57 -3.08 6.71 0.47
C MET A 57 -3.83 7.31 -0.73
N ALA A 58 -4.33 6.48 -1.66
CA ALA A 58 -5.09 6.94 -2.82
C ALA A 58 -6.39 7.66 -2.40
N GLN A 59 -7.09 7.11 -1.42
CA GLN A 59 -8.28 7.74 -0.83
C GLN A 59 -7.94 9.08 -0.17
N ASN A 60 -6.87 9.15 0.61
CA ASN A 60 -6.45 10.38 1.27
C ASN A 60 -6.03 11.46 0.26
N ILE A 61 -5.33 11.10 -0.82
CA ILE A 61 -4.96 12.03 -1.89
C ILE A 61 -6.20 12.59 -2.59
N SER A 62 -7.18 11.74 -2.93
CA SER A 62 -8.44 12.19 -3.54
C SER A 62 -9.26 13.09 -2.62
N ARG A 63 -9.32 12.77 -1.32
CA ARG A 63 -9.99 13.61 -0.31
C ARG A 63 -9.29 14.96 -0.16
N ASN A 64 -7.96 15.00 -0.09
CA ASN A 64 -7.19 16.24 -0.04
C ASN A 64 -7.34 17.09 -1.30
N ARG A 65 -7.52 16.45 -2.46
CA ARG A 65 -7.82 17.16 -3.69
C ARG A 65 -9.17 17.88 -3.62
N ALA A 66 -10.19 17.24 -3.06
CA ALA A 66 -11.47 17.89 -2.79
C ALA A 66 -11.36 18.97 -1.72
N GLU A 67 -10.58 18.74 -0.65
CA GLU A 67 -10.37 19.69 0.45
C GLU A 67 -9.87 21.05 -0.05
N ILE A 68 -8.90 21.06 -0.97
CA ILE A 68 -8.38 22.31 -1.56
C ILE A 68 -9.46 23.03 -2.37
N LEU A 69 -10.31 22.30 -3.11
CA LEU A 69 -11.42 22.91 -3.83
C LEU A 69 -12.45 23.53 -2.88
N LEU A 70 -12.68 22.92 -1.71
CA LEU A 70 -13.52 23.48 -0.66
C LEU A 70 -12.90 24.73 -0.05
N MET A 71 -11.58 24.75 0.19
CA MET A 71 -10.87 25.95 0.66
C MET A 71 -11.09 27.15 -0.26
N PHE A 72 -11.08 26.97 -1.58
CA PHE A 72 -11.35 28.08 -2.52
C PHE A 72 -12.77 28.63 -2.43
N GLN A 73 -13.74 27.88 -1.88
CA GLN A 73 -15.10 28.36 -1.69
C GLN A 73 -15.23 29.32 -0.50
N HIS A 74 -14.18 29.45 0.34
CA HIS A 74 -14.11 30.42 1.42
C HIS A 74 -13.78 31.84 0.98
N ASP A 75 -13.58 32.10 -0.33
CA ASP A 75 -13.38 33.45 -0.88
C ASP A 75 -14.46 34.43 -0.38
N PRO A 76 -14.12 35.47 0.42
CA PRO A 76 -15.09 36.44 0.92
C PRO A 76 -15.89 37.19 -0.14
N GLN A 77 -15.36 37.27 -1.37
CA GLN A 77 -16.04 37.88 -2.52
C GLN A 77 -16.86 36.87 -3.34
N GLY A 78 -16.72 35.58 -3.01
CA GLY A 78 -17.33 34.47 -3.72
C GLY A 78 -18.77 34.20 -3.31
N ARG A 79 -19.57 33.69 -4.25
CA ARG A 79 -20.99 33.33 -4.03
C ARG A 79 -21.17 32.20 -3.01
N MET A 80 -20.13 31.41 -2.76
CA MET A 80 -20.16 30.26 -1.85
C MET A 80 -19.74 30.63 -0.42
N HIS A 81 -19.24 31.85 -0.17
CA HIS A 81 -18.73 32.23 1.15
C HIS A 81 -19.78 32.06 2.25
N GLY A 82 -21.00 32.55 1.99
CA GLY A 82 -22.08 32.57 2.98
C GLY A 82 -22.75 31.21 3.26
N ILE A 83 -22.35 30.13 2.57
CA ILE A 83 -22.89 28.79 2.80
C ILE A 83 -21.93 27.87 3.56
N HIS A 84 -20.72 28.35 3.88
CA HIS A 84 -19.81 27.67 4.80
C HIS A 84 -20.06 28.15 6.23
N ASP A 85 -20.24 27.21 7.15
CA ASP A 85 -20.58 27.44 8.56
C ASP A 85 -19.40 27.28 9.52
N HIS A 86 -18.19 27.12 8.98
CA HIS A 86 -16.95 26.88 9.71
C HIS A 86 -15.79 27.68 9.13
N ALA A 87 -14.70 27.81 9.89
CA ALA A 87 -13.52 28.55 9.47
C ALA A 87 -12.70 27.77 8.42
N LEU A 88 -12.05 28.50 7.51
CA LEU A 88 -11.08 27.96 6.54
C LEU A 88 -10.01 27.07 7.19
N SER A 89 -9.63 27.35 8.45
CA SER A 89 -8.64 26.54 9.18
C SER A 89 -9.04 25.08 9.34
N ALA A 90 -10.35 24.77 9.46
CA ALA A 90 -10.81 23.39 9.58
C ALA A 90 -10.43 22.55 8.35
N HIS A 91 -10.44 23.16 7.16
CA HIS A 91 -9.97 22.49 5.94
C HIS A 91 -8.46 22.26 5.94
N PHE A 92 -7.68 23.22 6.46
CA PHE A 92 -6.23 23.05 6.58
C PHE A 92 -5.90 21.91 7.53
N ASP A 93 -6.57 21.84 8.69
CA ASP A 93 -6.38 20.76 9.67
C ASP A 93 -6.70 19.39 9.05
N ASN A 94 -7.81 19.30 8.29
CA ASN A 94 -8.19 18.10 7.56
C ASN A 94 -7.15 17.69 6.52
N TYR A 95 -6.64 18.66 5.75
CA TYR A 95 -5.62 18.43 4.73
C TYR A 95 -4.32 17.93 5.36
N ASP A 96 -3.85 18.60 6.40
CA ASP A 96 -2.58 18.32 7.07
C ASP A 96 -2.61 16.97 7.77
N LYS A 97 -3.71 16.62 8.45
CA LYS A 97 -3.91 15.29 9.03
C LYS A 97 -3.75 14.17 7.99
N ARG A 98 -4.47 14.26 6.87
CA ARG A 98 -4.38 13.24 5.80
C ARG A 98 -3.02 13.23 5.14
N ARG A 99 -2.37 14.39 5.00
CA ARG A 99 -1.00 14.48 4.46
C ARG A 99 -0.01 13.75 5.36
N GLU A 100 -0.11 13.96 6.68
CA GLU A 100 0.72 13.28 7.67
C GLU A 100 0.49 11.76 7.66
N GLU A 101 -0.76 11.31 7.67
CA GLU A 101 -1.12 9.89 7.55
C GLU A 101 -0.56 9.29 6.25
N THR A 102 -0.72 9.99 5.12
CA THR A 102 -0.18 9.55 3.83
C THR A 102 1.34 9.45 3.84
N ASN A 103 2.04 10.40 4.48
CA ASN A 103 3.51 10.33 4.62
C ASN A 103 3.92 9.10 5.45
N LYS A 104 3.26 8.86 6.59
CA LYS A 104 3.54 7.71 7.46
C LYS A 104 3.32 6.38 6.73
N MET A 105 2.22 6.26 5.98
CA MET A 105 1.95 5.08 5.16
C MET A 105 3.02 4.88 4.08
N TRP A 106 3.43 5.96 3.42
CA TRP A 106 4.45 5.90 2.38
C TRP A 106 5.81 5.48 2.92
N ASP A 107 6.22 6.04 4.06
CA ASP A 107 7.47 5.65 4.72
C ASP A 107 7.42 4.19 5.20
N ALA A 108 6.27 3.71 5.68
CA ALA A 108 6.08 2.30 6.03
C ALA A 108 6.21 1.38 4.81
N VAL A 109 5.61 1.73 3.66
CA VAL A 109 5.74 0.95 2.41
C VAL A 109 7.20 0.87 1.97
N LYS A 110 7.92 2.00 1.95
CA LYS A 110 9.35 2.06 1.57
C LYS A 110 10.27 1.35 2.57
N GLY A 111 9.89 1.27 3.83
CA GLY A 111 10.66 0.60 4.88
C GLY A 111 10.61 -0.93 4.80
N MET A 112 9.64 -1.49 4.06
CA MET A 112 9.52 -2.93 3.86
C MET A 112 10.44 -3.41 2.72
N LYS A 113 10.83 -4.67 2.74
CA LYS A 113 11.68 -5.27 1.70
C LYS A 113 11.00 -5.16 0.33
N ALA A 114 11.77 -4.72 -0.67
CA ALA A 114 11.33 -4.62 -2.06
C ALA A 114 12.24 -5.44 -2.98
N ASN A 115 11.67 -6.02 -4.03
CA ASN A 115 12.44 -6.56 -5.16
C ASN A 115 12.68 -5.47 -6.23
N ALA A 116 13.36 -5.81 -7.32
CA ALA A 116 13.75 -4.83 -8.34
C ALA A 116 12.53 -4.15 -9.02
N ASP A 117 11.49 -4.92 -9.34
CA ASP A 117 10.29 -4.40 -10.00
C ASP A 117 9.50 -3.48 -9.06
N GLU A 118 9.36 -3.88 -7.80
CA GLU A 118 8.74 -3.05 -6.76
C GLU A 118 9.53 -1.75 -6.52
N ALA A 119 10.86 -1.83 -6.44
CA ALA A 119 11.70 -0.66 -6.24
C ALA A 119 11.55 0.36 -7.39
N LYS A 120 11.37 -0.12 -8.63
CA LYS A 120 11.07 0.74 -9.78
C LYS A 120 9.71 1.44 -9.62
N LEU A 121 8.66 0.70 -9.27
CA LEU A 121 7.33 1.27 -9.04
C LEU A 121 7.33 2.27 -7.88
N ILE A 122 8.08 2.01 -6.81
CA ILE A 122 8.26 2.95 -5.70
C ILE A 122 8.90 4.26 -6.19
N ALA A 123 9.93 4.18 -7.03
CA ALA A 123 10.57 5.36 -7.59
C ALA A 123 9.63 6.18 -8.50
N GLU A 124 8.78 5.51 -9.29
CA GLU A 124 7.76 6.17 -10.10
C GLU A 124 6.74 6.93 -9.23
N VAL A 125 6.30 6.33 -8.12
CA VAL A 125 5.43 7.01 -7.14
C VAL A 125 6.12 8.21 -6.51
N ASP A 126 7.39 8.09 -6.10
CA ASP A 126 8.14 9.21 -5.52
C ASP A 126 8.27 10.39 -6.49
N GLN A 127 8.55 10.10 -7.76
CA GLN A 127 8.63 11.13 -8.80
C GLN A 127 7.28 11.83 -9.02
N ALA A 128 6.20 11.06 -9.18
CA ALA A 128 4.86 11.62 -9.39
C ALA A 128 4.37 12.40 -8.16
N ARG A 129 4.67 11.89 -6.96
CA ARG A 129 4.36 12.56 -5.68
C ARG A 129 5.07 13.90 -5.58
N LYS A 130 6.35 13.96 -5.94
CA LYS A 130 7.12 15.22 -5.90
C LYS A 130 6.51 16.27 -6.81
N ALA A 131 6.14 15.90 -8.03
CA ALA A 131 5.49 16.81 -8.98
C ALA A 131 4.14 17.30 -8.45
N TRP A 132 3.26 16.39 -8.01
CA TRP A 132 1.95 16.74 -7.48
C TRP A 132 2.01 17.63 -6.24
N VAL A 133 2.91 17.32 -5.29
CA VAL A 133 3.06 18.08 -4.05
C VAL A 133 3.57 19.51 -4.32
N ALA A 134 4.37 19.73 -5.37
CA ALA A 134 4.81 21.07 -5.76
C ALA A 134 3.61 21.96 -6.13
N GLU A 135 2.73 21.48 -7.01
CA GLU A 135 1.52 22.18 -7.44
C GLU A 135 0.54 22.42 -6.28
N VAL A 136 0.35 21.40 -5.43
CA VAL A 136 -0.49 21.53 -4.22
C VAL A 136 0.05 22.60 -3.27
N ASN A 137 1.36 22.64 -3.04
CA ASN A 137 1.96 23.64 -2.15
C ASN A 137 1.79 25.07 -2.70
N GLN A 138 1.79 25.27 -4.03
CA GLN A 138 1.50 26.57 -4.63
C GLN A 138 0.07 27.04 -4.32
N ALA A 139 -0.92 26.16 -4.49
CA ALA A 139 -2.31 26.48 -4.17
C ALA A 139 -2.49 26.78 -2.67
N LEU A 140 -1.95 25.93 -1.80
CA LEU A 140 -2.02 26.13 -0.34
C LEU A 140 -1.33 27.41 0.11
N ALA A 141 -0.22 27.81 -0.52
CA ALA A 141 0.47 29.05 -0.17
C ALA A 141 -0.40 30.29 -0.46
N SER A 142 -1.16 30.28 -1.56
CA SER A 142 -2.11 31.36 -1.88
C SER A 142 -3.26 31.39 -0.88
N LEU A 143 -3.88 30.24 -0.61
CA LEU A 143 -4.98 30.11 0.35
C LEU A 143 -4.57 30.55 1.77
N LYS A 144 -3.34 30.24 2.21
CA LYS A 144 -2.80 30.69 3.51
C LYS A 144 -2.67 32.21 3.63
N ARG A 145 -2.58 32.93 2.50
CA ARG A 145 -2.58 34.39 2.45
C ARG A 145 -3.98 34.99 2.23
N ASN A 146 -5.04 34.17 2.31
CA ASN A 146 -6.41 34.54 1.93
C ASN A 146 -6.51 35.07 0.48
N GLU A 147 -5.67 34.52 -0.42
CA GLU A 147 -5.73 34.82 -1.84
C GLU A 147 -6.46 33.67 -2.57
N PHE A 148 -7.59 33.98 -3.20
CA PHE A 148 -8.49 32.99 -3.82
C PHE A 148 -8.60 33.18 -5.34
N SER A 149 -7.51 33.59 -5.99
CA SER A 149 -7.57 33.99 -7.40
C SER A 149 -7.97 32.84 -8.33
N THR A 150 -8.73 33.17 -9.38
CA THR A 150 -9.14 32.22 -10.41
C THR A 150 -7.96 31.60 -11.14
N ASP A 151 -6.84 32.30 -11.23
CA ASP A 151 -5.62 31.80 -11.88
C ASP A 151 -4.97 30.67 -11.08
N VAL A 152 -4.88 30.81 -9.75
CA VAL A 152 -4.36 29.74 -8.88
C VAL A 152 -5.31 28.55 -8.90
N MET A 153 -6.63 28.79 -8.85
CA MET A 153 -7.62 27.71 -8.97
C MET A 153 -7.54 27.00 -10.33
N ALA A 154 -7.40 27.74 -11.42
CA ALA A 154 -7.26 27.17 -12.76
C ALA A 154 -5.97 26.34 -12.88
N GLY A 155 -4.86 26.83 -12.32
CA GLY A 155 -3.60 26.10 -12.19
C GLY A 155 -3.78 24.80 -11.41
N TYR A 156 -4.42 24.86 -10.24
CA TYR A 156 -4.71 23.70 -9.41
C TYR A 156 -5.60 22.66 -10.11
N LEU A 157 -6.65 23.11 -10.81
CA LEU A 157 -7.53 22.23 -11.58
C LEU A 157 -6.81 21.56 -12.74
N LYS A 158 -5.90 22.28 -13.42
CA LYS A 158 -5.05 21.72 -14.46
C LYS A 158 -4.12 20.66 -13.85
N ALA A 159 -3.41 21.01 -12.77
CA ALA A 159 -2.51 20.11 -12.07
C ALA A 159 -3.22 18.83 -11.60
N GLY A 160 -4.46 18.95 -11.13
CA GLY A 160 -5.28 17.81 -10.75
C GLY A 160 -5.49 16.81 -11.90
N ARG A 161 -5.65 17.28 -13.15
CA ARG A 161 -5.83 16.44 -14.35
C ARG A 161 -4.52 15.97 -14.98
N THR A 162 -3.37 16.48 -14.53
CA THR A 162 -2.03 16.12 -15.02
C THR A 162 -1.23 15.43 -13.94
N GLU A 163 -0.55 16.17 -13.06
CA GLU A 163 0.29 15.64 -11.99
C GLU A 163 -0.52 14.81 -10.97
N GLY A 164 -1.74 15.23 -10.67
CA GLY A 164 -2.65 14.51 -9.77
C GLY A 164 -3.06 13.13 -10.31
N GLU A 165 -3.44 13.06 -11.59
CA GLU A 165 -3.75 11.78 -12.25
C GLU A 165 -2.50 10.90 -12.39
N ALA A 166 -1.34 11.50 -12.68
CA ALA A 166 -0.08 10.76 -12.73
C ALA A 166 0.28 10.15 -11.36
N MET A 167 0.07 10.91 -10.27
CA MET A 167 0.27 10.42 -8.91
C MET A 167 -0.66 9.25 -8.60
N LEU A 168 -1.97 9.39 -8.81
CA LEU A 168 -2.94 8.32 -8.54
C LEU A 168 -2.68 7.08 -9.41
N LYS A 169 -2.32 7.27 -10.68
CA LYS A 169 -1.97 6.17 -11.59
C LYS A 169 -0.75 5.39 -11.10
N SER A 170 0.32 6.09 -10.73
CA SER A 170 1.54 5.43 -10.22
C SER A 170 1.27 4.66 -8.92
N LEU A 171 0.47 5.25 -8.02
CA LEU A 171 0.10 4.63 -6.76
C LEU A 171 -0.76 3.37 -6.98
N ASN A 172 -1.73 3.43 -7.88
CA ASN A 172 -2.57 2.28 -8.24
C ASN A 172 -1.77 1.17 -8.94
N ALA A 173 -0.75 1.51 -9.74
CA ALA A 173 0.13 0.52 -10.35
C ALA A 173 0.92 -0.26 -9.28
N LEU A 174 1.46 0.44 -8.28
CA LEU A 174 2.12 -0.21 -7.15
C LEU A 174 1.13 -1.01 -6.29
N HIS A 175 -0.09 -0.51 -6.07
CA HIS A 175 -1.16 -1.22 -5.37
C HIS A 175 -1.47 -2.56 -6.04
N GLN A 176 -1.79 -2.53 -7.33
CA GLN A 176 -2.11 -3.72 -8.12
C GLN A 176 -0.96 -4.72 -8.09
N TYR A 177 0.29 -4.23 -8.21
CA TYR A 177 1.46 -5.09 -8.12
C TYR A 177 1.55 -5.84 -6.78
N GLN A 178 1.16 -5.21 -5.66
CA GLN A 178 1.11 -5.91 -4.37
C GLN A 178 -0.05 -6.90 -4.28
N GLU A 179 -1.21 -6.56 -4.85
CA GLU A 179 -2.36 -7.47 -4.90
C GLU A 179 -2.04 -8.73 -5.70
N ASP A 180 -1.55 -8.58 -6.93
CA ASP A 180 -1.17 -9.68 -7.82
C ASP A 180 -0.08 -10.56 -7.18
N ALA A 181 0.90 -9.93 -6.50
CA ALA A 181 1.98 -10.64 -5.83
C ALA A 181 1.56 -11.33 -4.51
N ALA A 182 0.35 -11.08 -4.02
CA ALA A 182 -0.20 -11.80 -2.87
C ALA A 182 -1.00 -13.04 -3.30
N GLU A 183 -1.54 -13.06 -4.51
CA GLU A 183 -2.29 -14.20 -5.06
C GLU A 183 -1.38 -15.37 -5.51
N HIS A 184 -0.06 -15.17 -5.52
CA HIS A 184 0.94 -16.10 -6.04
C HIS A 184 2.07 -16.33 -5.03
#